data_AF-A0A963NYK7-F1
#
_entry.id   AF-A0A963NYK7-F1
#
_cell.length_a   1.000
_cell.length_b   1.000
_cell.length_c   1.000
_cell.angle_alpha   90.00
_cell.angle_beta   90.00
_cell.angle_gamma   90.00
#
_symmetry.space_group_name_H-M   'P 1'
#
loop_
_entity.id
_entity.type
_entity.pdbx_description
1 polymer ?
#
loop_
_entity_poly.entity_id
_entity_poly.type
_entity_poly.pdbx_seq_one_letter_code
_entity_poly.pdbx_strand_id
1 'polypeptide(L)'
;MRTLAGFTALSLAAGCAFSAPEQAPIAAQPKTLPVRNVTNFTASLRCMDDLFLKFGKTNYLVTAQEIPDATGKVQTGTKEMLISSISQMSVKSNAFNFVDFEDYGSVFVLGSFLAAPGGPPVPAGFEVPNFYIRGAITQLDSGVIAESASGGIGLEDFDIGASTDQVISVVSVDLNIGNVLNRRILPGVSANNSVVVRRSGSAVDAGATINKLGANFNLTFNQSEGMHQAVRGLIELSAIEVLGKLLQVPYWRCLEIEQTNPEVTAIARGWFNSMSEKERVQFVQRALAAKGRYAGAQNGTMDAATRDAIGAYQAERGLLADGRVNFDLYADLIAGDLALGREPPQDRAPEPLVTASLPVAQPIHLNLTSSRGPAHRFAPGEAMTFTLRSSADSFAYCYYQDGSGSVARIFPNRFAPDPYLPARETLYLPGNAPFDLVPERPGVTEEVLCVAAGSEIGRQLPPQLQAEDLTPLPVGSIDEVEALFRQSSPAGIASAKLPITITN
;
A
#
# COMPACT_ATOMS: atom_id res chain seq x y z
N MET A 1 -66.02 -13.17 -56.96
CA MET A 1 -65.24 -12.60 -58.08
C MET A 1 -64.58 -11.32 -57.58
N ARG A 2 -63.24 -11.26 -57.66
CA ARG A 2 -62.30 -10.11 -57.75
C ARG A 2 -62.82 -8.71 -57.32
N THR A 3 -62.17 -7.92 -56.48
CA THR A 3 -60.85 -7.27 -56.73
C THR A 3 -60.23 -6.64 -55.47
N LEU A 4 -58.89 -6.49 -55.51
CA LEU A 4 -57.95 -5.86 -54.56
C LEU A 4 -58.20 -4.35 -54.30
N ALA A 5 -57.66 -3.85 -53.17
CA ALA A 5 -56.86 -2.61 -52.97
C ALA A 5 -57.25 -1.92 -51.63
N GLY A 6 -56.37 -1.55 -50.70
CA GLY A 6 -54.92 -1.66 -50.56
C GLY A 6 -54.56 -1.49 -49.07
N PHE A 7 -53.58 -2.27 -48.61
CA PHE A 7 -53.02 -2.15 -47.26
C PHE A 7 -51.99 -1.01 -47.27
N THR A 8 -52.31 0.11 -46.65
CA THR A 8 -51.32 1.14 -46.28
C THR A 8 -50.61 0.67 -45.03
N ALA A 9 -49.40 0.13 -45.20
CA ALA A 9 -48.49 -0.18 -44.12
C ALA A 9 -48.07 1.11 -43.42
N LEU A 10 -48.56 1.34 -42.20
CA LEU A 10 -48.06 2.39 -41.31
C LEU A 10 -46.94 1.80 -40.47
N SER A 11 -45.72 1.90 -40.98
CA SER A 11 -44.49 1.53 -40.28
C SER A 11 -44.23 2.52 -39.13
N LEU A 12 -44.70 2.19 -37.93
CA LEU A 12 -44.22 2.81 -36.69
C LEU A 12 -42.84 2.23 -36.36
N ALA A 13 -41.80 2.90 -36.88
CA ALA A 13 -40.44 2.68 -36.43
C ALA A 13 -40.32 3.14 -34.97
N ALA A 14 -40.51 2.23 -34.02
CA ALA A 14 -40.03 2.41 -32.65
C ALA A 14 -38.51 2.24 -32.68
N GLY A 15 -37.82 3.29 -33.14
CA GLY A 15 -36.37 3.38 -32.97
C GLY A 15 -36.06 3.39 -31.47
N CYS A 16 -35.15 2.51 -31.03
CA CYS A 16 -34.49 2.66 -29.74
C CYS A 16 -33.85 4.06 -29.73
N ALA A 17 -34.50 5.03 -29.09
CA ALA A 17 -33.92 6.34 -28.87
C ALA A 17 -32.81 6.17 -27.84
N PHE A 18 -31.58 5.96 -28.31
CA PHE A 18 -30.40 6.13 -27.48
C PHE A 18 -30.44 7.55 -26.92
N SER A 19 -30.35 7.68 -25.59
CA SER A 19 -30.32 8.97 -24.91
C SER A 19 -29.20 9.83 -25.51
N ALA A 20 -29.56 11.06 -25.92
CA ALA A 20 -28.64 11.95 -26.59
C ALA A 20 -27.40 12.20 -25.70
N PRO A 21 -26.17 12.20 -26.25
CA PRO A 21 -24.95 12.38 -25.46
C PRO A 21 -24.91 13.71 -24.69
N GLU A 22 -25.70 14.72 -25.11
CA GLU A 22 -25.90 15.99 -24.40
C GLU A 22 -26.60 15.84 -23.03
N GLN A 23 -27.26 14.70 -22.76
CA GLN A 23 -27.88 14.39 -21.48
C GLN A 23 -26.89 13.76 -20.49
N ALA A 24 -25.72 13.30 -20.95
CA ALA A 24 -24.69 12.71 -20.10
C ALA A 24 -24.24 13.63 -18.94
N PRO A 25 -23.96 14.94 -19.14
CA PRO A 25 -23.61 15.82 -18.03
C PRO A 25 -24.75 16.05 -17.03
N ILE A 26 -26.01 15.97 -17.47
CA ILE A 26 -27.21 16.11 -16.60
C ILE A 26 -27.42 14.82 -15.78
N ALA A 27 -27.24 13.66 -16.39
CA ALA A 27 -27.28 12.36 -15.71
C ALA A 27 -26.09 12.15 -14.76
N ALA A 28 -24.94 12.76 -15.07
CA ALA A 28 -23.73 12.75 -14.25
C ALA A 28 -23.75 13.78 -13.10
N GLN A 29 -24.76 14.66 -13.02
CA GLN A 29 -24.85 15.56 -11.86
C GLN A 29 -25.18 14.75 -10.59
N PRO A 30 -24.46 15.00 -9.48
CA PRO A 30 -24.73 14.32 -8.23
C PRO A 30 -26.15 14.65 -7.76
N LYS A 31 -27.01 13.62 -7.69
CA LYS A 31 -28.43 13.75 -7.32
C LYS A 31 -28.67 14.09 -5.84
N THR A 32 -27.60 14.21 -5.05
CA THR A 32 -27.64 14.48 -3.61
C THR A 32 -26.68 15.61 -3.26
N LEU A 33 -27.06 16.42 -2.27
CA LEU A 33 -26.18 17.43 -1.69
C LEU A 33 -24.86 16.78 -1.22
N PRO A 34 -23.71 17.49 -1.30
CA PRO A 34 -22.46 17.01 -0.77
C PRO A 34 -22.61 16.69 0.74
N VAL A 35 -22.46 15.42 1.09
CA VAL A 35 -22.45 14.94 2.48
C VAL A 35 -21.04 14.47 2.83
N ARG A 36 -20.65 14.63 4.09
CA ARG A 36 -19.37 14.09 4.57
C ARG A 36 -19.36 12.58 4.38
N ASN A 37 -18.23 12.04 3.93
CA ASN A 37 -18.04 10.60 3.83
C ASN A 37 -17.96 10.03 5.25
N VAL A 38 -19.06 9.46 5.74
CA VAL A 38 -19.13 8.81 7.04
C VAL A 38 -19.21 7.31 6.78
N THR A 39 -18.23 6.60 7.28
CA THR A 39 -18.17 5.13 7.26
C THR A 39 -18.60 4.56 8.60
N ASN A 40 -18.88 3.26 8.62
CA ASN A 40 -19.23 2.54 9.84
C ASN A 40 -18.06 2.50 10.85
N PHE A 41 -16.82 2.78 10.44
CA PHE A 41 -15.66 2.83 11.33
C PHE A 41 -15.30 4.25 11.80
N THR A 42 -16.00 5.30 11.35
CA THR A 42 -15.70 6.69 11.77
C THR A 42 -15.74 6.87 13.29
N ALA A 43 -16.66 6.18 13.99
CA ALA A 43 -16.71 6.17 15.45
C ALA A 43 -15.50 5.43 16.06
N SER A 44 -15.13 4.28 15.48
CA SER A 44 -13.96 3.50 15.88
C SER A 44 -12.65 4.29 15.72
N LEU A 45 -12.48 5.04 14.63
CA LEU A 45 -11.31 5.91 14.42
C LEU A 45 -11.20 6.98 15.50
N ARG A 46 -12.31 7.65 15.86
CA ARG A 46 -12.31 8.61 16.97
C ARG A 46 -12.04 7.96 18.33
N CYS A 47 -12.57 6.76 18.55
CA CYS A 47 -12.28 5.98 19.74
C CYS A 47 -10.78 5.66 19.83
N MET A 48 -10.12 5.34 18.71
CA MET A 48 -8.69 5.08 18.70
C MET A 48 -7.87 6.30 19.09
N ASP A 49 -8.27 7.51 18.68
CA ASP A 49 -7.63 8.76 19.12
C ASP A 49 -7.71 8.95 20.64
N ASP A 50 -8.91 8.76 21.21
CA ASP A 50 -9.10 8.79 22.67
C ASP A 50 -8.31 7.67 23.36
N LEU A 51 -8.19 6.49 22.74
CA LEU A 51 -7.42 5.37 23.26
C LEU A 51 -5.92 5.68 23.27
N PHE A 52 -5.38 6.25 22.19
CA PHE A 52 -3.99 6.67 22.14
C PHE A 52 -3.67 7.74 23.18
N LEU A 53 -4.55 8.73 23.34
CA LEU A 53 -4.40 9.76 24.38
C LEU A 53 -4.37 9.14 25.78
N LYS A 54 -5.31 8.23 26.09
CA LYS A 54 -5.35 7.51 27.37
C LYS A 54 -4.09 6.70 27.63
N PHE A 55 -3.53 6.11 26.58
CA PHE A 55 -2.31 5.28 26.65
C PHE A 55 -1.02 6.11 26.55
N GLY A 56 -1.11 7.44 26.56
CA GLY A 56 0.03 8.36 26.50
C GLY A 56 0.83 8.26 25.19
N LYS A 57 0.15 7.92 24.08
CA LYS A 57 0.77 7.77 22.77
C LYS A 57 0.73 9.09 22.01
N THR A 58 1.90 9.61 21.69
CA THR A 58 2.05 10.88 20.97
C THR A 58 3.33 10.86 20.11
N ASN A 59 3.34 11.63 19.03
CA ASN A 59 4.50 11.94 18.19
C ASN A 59 5.15 10.74 17.47
N TYR A 60 4.38 9.74 17.07
CA TYR A 60 4.88 8.68 16.19
C TYR A 60 4.85 9.14 14.73
N LEU A 61 6.03 9.29 14.13
CA LEU A 61 6.16 9.64 12.73
C LEU A 61 5.99 8.39 11.86
N VAL A 62 5.02 8.44 10.96
CA VAL A 62 4.70 7.35 10.02
C VAL A 62 4.64 7.88 8.60
N THR A 63 4.91 7.00 7.64
CA THR A 63 4.63 7.24 6.23
C THR A 63 3.97 6.02 5.61
N ALA A 64 3.53 6.10 4.36
CA ALA A 64 2.98 4.99 3.61
C ALA A 64 3.60 4.89 2.22
N GLN A 65 3.89 3.67 1.79
CA GLN A 65 4.07 3.36 0.38
C GLN A 65 2.71 3.35 -0.32
N GLU A 66 2.72 3.40 -1.65
CA GLU A 66 1.52 3.12 -2.43
C GLU A 66 0.89 1.78 -2.03
N ILE A 67 -0.45 1.74 -2.04
CA ILE A 67 -1.24 0.54 -1.75
C ILE A 67 -1.94 0.16 -3.06
N PRO A 68 -1.21 -0.44 -4.02
CA PRO A 68 -1.74 -0.68 -5.34
C PRO A 68 -2.90 -1.68 -5.30
N ASP A 69 -3.77 -1.54 -6.29
CA ASP A 69 -4.69 -2.59 -6.64
C ASP A 69 -3.95 -3.67 -7.46
N ALA A 70 -3.49 -4.74 -6.81
CA ALA A 70 -2.80 -5.84 -7.47
C ALA A 70 -3.72 -6.62 -8.45
N THR A 71 -5.02 -6.34 -8.43
CA THR A 71 -6.02 -6.97 -9.29
C THR A 71 -6.31 -6.16 -10.56
N GLY A 72 -5.97 -4.87 -10.56
CA GLY A 72 -6.12 -3.94 -11.70
C GLY A 72 -7.56 -3.50 -12.01
N LYS A 73 -8.51 -3.68 -11.10
CA LYS A 73 -9.97 -3.59 -11.37
C LYS A 73 -10.70 -2.48 -10.62
N VAL A 74 -10.12 -1.87 -9.59
CA VAL A 74 -10.82 -0.98 -8.64
C VAL A 74 -10.30 0.45 -8.66
N GLN A 75 -9.09 0.73 -9.18
CA GLN A 75 -8.48 2.08 -9.30
C GLN A 75 -8.94 3.07 -8.19
N THR A 76 -8.37 2.96 -7.00
CA THR A 76 -8.75 3.74 -5.81
C THR A 76 -7.57 4.47 -5.18
N GLY A 77 -7.81 5.66 -4.61
CA GLY A 77 -6.87 6.36 -3.73
C GLY A 77 -6.80 5.74 -2.33
N THR A 78 -6.36 4.49 -2.24
CA THR A 78 -6.21 3.73 -0.98
C THR A 78 -5.22 4.38 -0.02
N LYS A 79 -4.13 4.94 -0.53
CA LYS A 79 -3.17 5.72 0.26
C LYS A 79 -3.85 6.93 0.92
N GLU A 80 -4.66 7.68 0.18
CA GLU A 80 -5.41 8.83 0.72
C GLU A 80 -6.42 8.42 1.79
N MET A 81 -7.12 7.28 1.58
CA MET A 81 -8.01 6.73 2.60
C MET A 81 -7.26 6.38 3.88
N LEU A 82 -6.04 5.82 3.75
CA LEU A 82 -5.19 5.50 4.90
C LEU A 82 -4.71 6.78 5.61
N ILE A 83 -4.25 7.80 4.89
CA ILE A 83 -3.82 9.09 5.45
C ILE A 83 -4.97 9.71 6.24
N SER A 84 -6.18 9.74 5.67
CA SER A 84 -7.37 10.25 6.35
C SER A 84 -7.70 9.46 7.61
N SER A 85 -7.57 8.13 7.57
CA SER A 85 -7.81 7.26 8.72
C SER A 85 -6.82 7.54 9.86
N ILE A 86 -5.53 7.66 9.55
CA ILE A 86 -4.46 7.99 10.51
C ILE A 86 -4.71 9.37 11.14
N SER A 87 -5.07 10.36 10.31
CA SER A 87 -5.37 11.72 10.76
C SER A 87 -6.55 11.73 11.74
N GLN A 88 -7.66 11.04 11.42
CA GLN A 88 -8.82 10.94 12.31
C GLN A 88 -8.51 10.25 13.64
N MET A 89 -7.57 9.30 13.65
CA MET A 89 -7.11 8.63 14.87
C MET A 89 -6.08 9.45 15.67
N SER A 90 -5.69 10.65 15.23
CA SER A 90 -4.59 11.40 15.87
C SER A 90 -4.92 12.86 16.17
N VAL A 91 -6.19 13.28 16.06
CA VAL A 91 -6.61 14.69 16.20
C VAL A 91 -6.36 15.24 17.60
N LYS A 92 -6.71 14.49 18.64
CA LYS A 92 -6.60 14.89 20.05
C LYS A 92 -5.30 14.41 20.68
N SER A 93 -4.90 13.18 20.38
CA SER A 93 -3.73 12.52 20.96
C SER A 93 -2.41 13.01 20.36
N ASN A 94 -2.46 13.55 19.14
CA ASN A 94 -1.27 13.72 18.31
C ASN A 94 -0.46 12.42 18.20
N ALA A 95 -1.14 11.25 18.23
CA ALA A 95 -0.51 9.94 18.26
C ALA A 95 0.39 9.70 17.06
N PHE A 96 -0.15 9.92 15.86
CA PHE A 96 0.58 9.76 14.62
C PHE A 96 0.63 11.06 13.82
N ASN A 97 1.82 11.39 13.32
CA ASN A 97 2.02 12.42 12.32
C ASN A 97 2.43 11.75 11.02
N PHE A 98 1.59 11.92 9.99
CA PHE A 98 1.90 11.39 8.67
C PHE A 98 2.90 12.31 7.98
N VAL A 99 4.04 11.76 7.60
CA VAL A 99 5.05 12.46 6.82
C VAL A 99 4.90 12.01 5.37
N ASP A 100 4.57 12.97 4.51
CA ASP A 100 4.47 12.74 3.07
C ASP A 100 5.85 12.83 2.40
N PHE A 101 6.10 11.87 1.51
CA PHE A 101 7.38 11.66 0.83
C PHE A 101 7.27 11.68 -0.69
N GLU A 102 6.08 11.88 -1.28
CA GLU A 102 5.88 11.73 -2.73
C GLU A 102 6.85 12.58 -3.57
N ASP A 103 7.11 13.82 -3.15
CA ASP A 103 8.00 14.74 -3.87
C ASP A 103 9.48 14.33 -3.82
N TYR A 104 9.86 13.44 -2.89
CA TYR A 104 11.23 12.93 -2.72
C TYR A 104 11.42 11.52 -3.31
N GLY A 105 10.40 10.98 -3.98
CA GLY A 105 10.38 9.64 -4.55
C GLY A 105 9.75 8.60 -3.62
N SER A 106 10.28 7.38 -3.62
CA SER A 106 9.77 6.30 -2.75
C SER A 106 10.41 6.36 -1.35
N VAL A 107 9.79 5.71 -0.35
CA VAL A 107 10.40 5.46 0.98
C VAL A 107 11.82 4.85 0.84
N PHE A 108 12.11 4.19 -0.29
CA PHE A 108 13.42 3.62 -0.59
C PHE A 108 14.53 4.67 -0.72
N VAL A 109 14.21 5.91 -1.12
CA VAL A 109 15.19 7.01 -1.23
C VAL A 109 15.54 7.56 0.16
N LEU A 110 14.68 7.36 1.18
CA LEU A 110 14.85 7.90 2.53
C LEU A 110 16.09 7.38 3.28
N GLY A 111 16.41 6.10 3.09
CA GLY A 111 17.66 5.53 3.60
C GLY A 111 18.90 6.14 2.94
N SER A 112 18.82 6.51 1.65
CA SER A 112 19.93 7.14 0.91
C SER A 112 20.11 8.63 1.18
N PHE A 113 19.04 9.37 1.50
CA PHE A 113 19.10 10.80 1.85
C PHE A 113 19.97 11.08 3.08
N LEU A 114 19.99 10.17 4.06
CA LEU A 114 20.74 10.31 5.31
C LEU A 114 22.14 9.70 5.26
N ALA A 115 22.42 8.86 4.25
CA ALA A 115 23.61 8.01 4.20
C ALA A 115 24.70 8.48 3.22
N ALA A 116 24.41 9.42 2.31
CA ALA A 116 25.36 9.87 1.29
C ALA A 116 25.74 11.37 1.42
N PRO A 117 27.04 11.72 1.42
CA PRO A 117 27.45 13.10 1.16
C PRO A 117 27.04 13.47 -0.27
N GLY A 118 26.11 14.42 -0.42
CA GLY A 118 25.61 14.87 -1.72
C GLY A 118 24.17 14.46 -2.08
N GLY A 119 23.41 13.86 -1.16
CA GLY A 119 21.96 13.75 -1.32
C GLY A 119 21.27 15.13 -1.41
N PRO A 120 20.04 15.23 -1.97
CA PRO A 120 19.32 16.50 -2.01
C PRO A 120 19.19 17.10 -0.60
N PRO A 121 19.25 18.44 -0.46
CA PRO A 121 19.19 19.08 0.83
C PRO A 121 17.85 18.74 1.51
N VAL A 122 17.93 18.04 2.63
CA VAL A 122 16.79 17.80 3.50
C VAL A 122 16.34 19.16 4.05
N PRO A 123 15.06 19.57 3.87
CA PRO A 123 14.59 20.85 4.39
C PRO A 123 14.86 20.99 5.89
N ALA A 124 15.18 22.21 6.33
CA ALA A 124 15.33 22.49 7.75
C ALA A 124 14.03 22.14 8.49
N GLY A 125 14.12 21.29 9.52
CA GLY A 125 12.97 20.83 10.31
C GLY A 125 12.29 19.56 9.78
N PHE A 126 12.84 18.91 8.76
CA PHE A 126 12.32 17.64 8.28
C PHE A 126 12.64 16.49 9.26
N GLU A 127 11.60 15.80 9.72
CA GLU A 127 11.74 14.66 10.61
C GLU A 127 11.50 13.34 9.87
N VAL A 128 12.43 12.40 10.03
CA VAL A 128 12.41 11.11 9.34
C VAL A 128 11.49 10.14 10.11
N PRO A 129 10.48 9.53 9.47
CA PRO A 129 9.65 8.55 10.13
C PRO A 129 10.42 7.33 10.60
N ASN A 130 9.98 6.76 11.71
CA ASN A 130 10.50 5.50 12.21
C ASN A 130 9.88 4.31 11.45
N PHE A 131 8.63 4.47 11.00
CA PHE A 131 7.83 3.40 10.43
C PHE A 131 7.21 3.79 9.09
N TYR A 132 7.09 2.81 8.20
CA TYR A 132 6.31 2.92 6.98
C TYR A 132 5.24 1.83 6.94
N ILE A 133 4.08 2.17 6.37
CA ILE A 133 2.98 1.25 6.12
C ILE A 133 3.04 0.87 4.64
N ARG A 134 2.93 -0.41 4.31
CA ARG A 134 2.78 -0.90 2.93
C ARG A 134 1.65 -1.91 2.86
N GLY A 135 1.05 -2.04 1.69
CA GLY A 135 -0.01 -3.00 1.49
C GLY A 135 -0.40 -3.15 0.04
N ALA A 136 -1.47 -3.90 -0.21
CA ALA A 136 -2.12 -3.98 -1.51
C ALA A 136 -3.58 -4.43 -1.35
N ILE A 137 -4.40 -4.17 -2.36
CA ILE A 137 -5.63 -4.95 -2.57
C ILE A 137 -5.18 -6.29 -3.16
N THR A 138 -5.20 -7.34 -2.34
CA THR A 138 -4.59 -8.65 -2.67
C THR A 138 -5.57 -9.61 -3.35
N GLN A 139 -6.86 -9.32 -3.27
CA GLN A 139 -7.90 -10.13 -3.93
C GLN A 139 -9.08 -9.25 -4.35
N LEU A 140 -9.61 -9.52 -5.53
CA LEU A 140 -10.88 -9.00 -6.01
C LEU A 140 -11.54 -10.01 -6.95
N ASP A 141 -12.43 -10.80 -6.37
CA ASP A 141 -13.26 -11.74 -7.12
C ASP A 141 -14.63 -11.10 -7.32
N SER A 142 -14.90 -10.66 -8.54
CA SER A 142 -16.15 -10.00 -8.90
C SER A 142 -17.18 -11.03 -9.39
N GLY A 143 -18.39 -11.00 -8.83
CA GLY A 143 -19.48 -11.87 -9.28
C GLY A 143 -19.23 -13.36 -9.05
N VAL A 144 -18.65 -13.71 -7.90
CA VAL A 144 -18.44 -15.10 -7.46
C VAL A 144 -19.76 -15.88 -7.43
N ILE A 145 -20.85 -15.20 -7.09
CA ILE A 145 -22.22 -15.72 -7.18
C ILE A 145 -23.06 -14.67 -7.89
N ALA A 146 -23.71 -15.09 -8.98
CA ALA A 146 -24.65 -14.29 -9.75
C ALA A 146 -25.97 -15.08 -9.86
N GLU A 147 -27.01 -14.62 -9.18
CA GLU A 147 -28.33 -15.22 -9.21
C GLU A 147 -29.32 -14.23 -9.83
N SER A 148 -30.16 -14.69 -10.75
CA SER A 148 -31.22 -13.88 -11.35
C SER A 148 -32.55 -14.61 -11.24
N ALA A 149 -33.54 -13.96 -10.65
CA ALA A 149 -34.93 -14.42 -10.64
C ALA A 149 -35.72 -13.52 -11.59
N SER A 150 -36.18 -14.09 -12.71
CA SER A 150 -36.98 -13.35 -13.70
C SER A 150 -38.38 -13.96 -13.83
N GLY A 151 -39.38 -13.09 -13.90
CA GLY A 151 -40.76 -13.43 -14.22
C GLY A 151 -41.24 -12.57 -15.37
N GLY A 152 -41.72 -13.18 -16.45
CA GLY A 152 -42.21 -12.47 -17.62
C GLY A 152 -43.49 -13.07 -18.20
N ILE A 153 -44.29 -12.21 -18.83
CA ILE A 153 -45.49 -12.57 -19.59
C ILE A 153 -45.19 -12.23 -21.04
N GLY A 154 -45.19 -13.24 -21.91
CA GLY A 154 -45.04 -13.06 -23.35
C GLY A 154 -46.36 -13.24 -24.11
N LEU A 155 -46.69 -12.26 -24.95
CA LEU A 155 -47.75 -12.29 -25.95
C LEU A 155 -47.11 -12.14 -27.34
N GLU A 156 -47.78 -12.61 -28.41
CA GLU A 156 -47.22 -12.72 -29.78
C GLU A 156 -46.49 -11.46 -30.30
N ASP A 157 -46.79 -10.25 -29.79
CA ASP A 157 -46.14 -8.98 -30.15
C ASP A 157 -45.58 -8.17 -28.95
N PHE A 158 -45.61 -8.68 -27.70
CA PHE A 158 -45.13 -7.93 -26.52
C PHE A 158 -44.67 -8.81 -25.36
N ASP A 159 -43.48 -8.53 -24.83
CA ASP A 159 -42.91 -9.16 -23.63
C ASP A 159 -42.75 -8.13 -22.50
N ILE A 160 -43.32 -8.41 -21.32
CA ILE A 160 -43.04 -7.69 -20.07
C ILE A 160 -42.33 -8.64 -19.12
N GLY A 161 -41.12 -8.30 -18.68
CA GLY A 161 -40.35 -9.06 -17.68
C GLY A 161 -39.90 -8.19 -16.51
N ALA A 162 -39.93 -8.74 -15.30
CA ALA A 162 -39.27 -8.21 -14.12
C ALA A 162 -38.15 -9.18 -13.70
N SER A 163 -36.90 -8.70 -13.60
CA SER A 163 -35.77 -9.47 -13.08
C SER A 163 -35.25 -8.88 -11.77
N THR A 164 -34.92 -9.74 -10.81
CA THR A 164 -34.15 -9.41 -9.61
C THR A 164 -32.83 -10.14 -9.68
N ASP A 165 -31.74 -9.39 -9.76
CA ASP A 165 -30.39 -9.93 -9.87
C ASP A 165 -29.63 -9.70 -8.56
N GLN A 166 -28.82 -10.66 -8.14
CA GLN A 166 -27.92 -10.56 -7.00
C GLN A 166 -26.51 -10.94 -7.43
N VAL A 167 -25.55 -10.06 -7.15
CA VAL A 167 -24.12 -10.28 -7.43
C VAL A 167 -23.33 -10.20 -6.14
N ILE A 168 -22.52 -11.22 -5.86
CA ILE A 168 -21.63 -11.28 -4.70
C ILE A 168 -20.17 -11.17 -5.16
N SER A 169 -19.42 -10.26 -4.54
CA SER A 169 -18.00 -10.05 -4.79
C SER A 169 -17.20 -10.12 -3.50
N VAL A 170 -15.94 -10.53 -3.56
CA VAL A 170 -15.02 -10.57 -2.41
C VAL A 170 -13.84 -9.66 -2.68
N VAL A 171 -13.49 -8.82 -1.71
CA VAL A 171 -12.29 -7.96 -1.75
C VAL A 171 -11.44 -8.24 -0.52
N SER A 172 -10.12 -8.31 -0.69
CA SER A 172 -9.17 -8.46 0.42
C SER A 172 -8.09 -7.38 0.38
N VAL A 173 -7.73 -6.88 1.56
CA VAL A 173 -6.66 -5.90 1.77
C VAL A 173 -5.70 -6.43 2.82
N ASP A 174 -4.41 -6.32 2.52
CA ASP A 174 -3.32 -6.65 3.45
C ASP A 174 -2.45 -5.42 3.71
N LEU A 175 -2.27 -5.06 4.98
CA LEU A 175 -1.37 -3.99 5.43
C LEU A 175 -0.28 -4.56 6.34
N ASN A 176 0.94 -4.04 6.21
CA ASN A 176 2.10 -4.40 7.01
C ASN A 176 2.89 -3.15 7.40
N ILE A 177 3.51 -3.16 8.59
CA ILE A 177 4.40 -2.09 9.03
C ILE A 177 5.85 -2.54 8.95
N GLY A 178 6.73 -1.67 8.43
CA GLY A 178 8.17 -1.86 8.42
C GLY A 178 8.92 -0.70 9.07
N ASN A 179 10.17 -0.93 9.45
CA ASN A 179 11.07 0.11 9.92
C ASN A 179 11.76 0.78 8.72
N VAL A 180 11.74 2.11 8.70
CA VAL A 180 12.26 2.91 7.58
C VAL A 180 13.77 2.72 7.39
N LEU A 181 14.55 2.75 8.48
CA LEU A 181 16.01 2.76 8.42
C LEU A 181 16.59 1.41 8.00
N ASN A 182 16.09 0.31 8.58
CA ASN A 182 16.62 -1.03 8.31
C ASN A 182 15.79 -1.84 7.31
N ARG A 183 14.65 -1.30 6.85
CA ARG A 183 13.74 -1.89 5.86
C ARG A 183 13.16 -3.26 6.24
N ARG A 184 13.16 -3.61 7.54
CA ARG A 184 12.58 -4.86 8.02
C ARG A 184 11.11 -4.67 8.34
N ILE A 185 10.27 -5.59 7.88
CA ILE A 185 8.88 -5.70 8.31
C ILE A 185 8.84 -6.12 9.78
N LEU A 186 7.98 -5.47 10.57
CA LEU A 186 7.76 -5.81 11.97
C LEU A 186 6.87 -7.06 12.06
N PRO A 187 7.39 -8.20 12.57
CA PRO A 187 6.59 -9.40 12.72
C PRO A 187 5.41 -9.17 13.68
N GLY A 188 4.23 -9.65 13.29
CA GLY A 188 3.01 -9.52 14.10
C GLY A 188 2.32 -8.15 14.02
N VAL A 189 2.85 -7.20 13.24
CA VAL A 189 2.25 -5.88 12.99
C VAL A 189 1.70 -5.83 11.55
N SER A 190 0.71 -6.68 11.30
CA SER A 190 -0.01 -6.76 10.03
C SER A 190 -1.52 -6.76 10.24
N ALA A 191 -2.28 -6.41 9.20
CA ALA A 191 -3.71 -6.59 9.13
C ALA A 191 -4.07 -7.23 7.80
N ASN A 192 -5.01 -8.18 7.87
CA ASN A 192 -5.44 -9.01 6.75
C ASN A 192 -6.96 -9.08 6.89
N ASN A 193 -7.68 -8.40 5.99
CA ASN A 193 -9.13 -8.23 6.10
C ASN A 193 -9.78 -8.45 4.74
N SER A 194 -10.92 -9.14 4.75
CA SER A 194 -11.74 -9.37 3.56
C SER A 194 -13.18 -8.92 3.80
N VAL A 195 -13.81 -8.46 2.72
CA VAL A 195 -15.20 -8.01 2.72
C VAL A 195 -15.96 -8.73 1.62
N VAL A 196 -17.16 -9.22 1.96
CA VAL A 196 -18.11 -9.77 0.99
C VAL A 196 -19.10 -8.66 0.64
N VAL A 197 -19.09 -8.21 -0.60
CA VAL A 197 -19.97 -7.17 -1.14
C VAL A 197 -21.15 -7.81 -1.85
N ARG A 198 -22.38 -7.47 -1.46
CA ARG A 198 -23.62 -7.94 -2.08
C ARG A 198 -24.31 -6.78 -2.79
N ARG A 199 -24.54 -6.91 -4.09
CA ARG A 199 -25.29 -5.96 -4.92
C ARG A 199 -26.59 -6.60 -5.38
N SER A 200 -27.72 -6.01 -4.99
CA SER A 200 -29.06 -6.39 -5.47
C SER A 200 -29.54 -5.43 -6.56
N GLY A 201 -30.26 -5.94 -7.57
CA GLY A 201 -30.84 -5.18 -8.67
C GLY A 201 -32.09 -4.38 -8.30
N SER A 202 -32.77 -4.70 -7.19
CA SER A 202 -33.90 -3.91 -6.68
C SER A 202 -33.38 -2.66 -5.96
N ALA A 203 -33.99 -1.50 -6.25
CA ALA A 203 -33.51 -0.13 -5.98
C ALA A 203 -33.27 0.28 -4.49
N VAL A 204 -33.18 -0.64 -3.53
CA VAL A 204 -33.26 -0.29 -2.10
C VAL A 204 -31.99 -0.57 -1.29
N ASP A 205 -31.17 -1.59 -1.52
CA ASP A 205 -30.00 -1.83 -0.64
C ASP A 205 -28.79 -2.51 -1.32
N ALA A 206 -27.60 -1.91 -1.16
CA ALA A 206 -26.32 -2.59 -1.36
C ALA A 206 -25.60 -2.67 0.00
N GLY A 207 -25.05 -3.84 0.33
CA GLY A 207 -24.45 -4.06 1.64
C GLY A 207 -23.21 -4.93 1.57
N ALA A 208 -22.36 -4.82 2.56
CA ALA A 208 -21.18 -5.65 2.68
C ALA A 208 -20.99 -6.14 4.10
N THR A 209 -20.33 -7.30 4.24
CA THR A 209 -20.05 -7.90 5.54
C THR A 209 -18.57 -8.23 5.66
N ILE A 210 -17.95 -7.77 6.74
CA ILE A 210 -16.57 -8.11 7.12
C ILE A 210 -16.64 -9.03 8.33
N ASN A 211 -15.94 -10.16 8.28
CA ASN A 211 -15.82 -11.08 9.42
C ASN A 211 -14.40 -10.95 9.99
N LYS A 212 -14.27 -10.49 11.22
CA LYS A 212 -12.96 -10.35 11.88
C LYS A 212 -13.06 -10.53 13.38
N LEU A 213 -12.13 -11.29 13.96
CA LEU A 213 -12.07 -11.58 15.40
C LEU A 213 -13.40 -12.17 15.91
N GLY A 214 -14.06 -13.02 15.12
CA GLY A 214 -15.38 -13.57 15.42
C GLY A 214 -16.55 -12.57 15.41
N ALA A 215 -16.32 -11.29 15.04
CA ALA A 215 -17.35 -10.27 14.89
C ALA A 215 -17.71 -10.05 13.42
N ASN A 216 -18.99 -9.72 13.18
CA ASN A 216 -19.53 -9.43 11.85
C ASN A 216 -19.86 -7.94 11.75
N PHE A 217 -19.12 -7.22 10.90
CA PHE A 217 -19.37 -5.82 10.63
C PHE A 217 -20.19 -5.68 9.35
N ASN A 218 -21.40 -5.15 9.47
CA ASN A 218 -22.25 -4.88 8.32
C ASN A 218 -22.05 -3.43 7.87
N LEU A 219 -21.75 -3.24 6.60
CA LEU A 219 -21.61 -1.96 5.93
C LEU A 219 -22.79 -1.79 4.97
N THR A 220 -23.41 -0.61 4.94
CA THR A 220 -24.56 -0.33 4.07
C THR A 220 -24.21 0.85 3.16
N PHE A 221 -24.51 0.73 1.86
CA PHE A 221 -24.12 1.73 0.86
C PHE A 221 -25.24 2.01 -0.15
N ASN A 222 -25.14 3.16 -0.81
CA ASN A 222 -25.94 3.46 -2.00
C ASN A 222 -25.39 2.73 -3.23
N GLN A 223 -26.28 2.41 -4.18
CA GLN A 223 -26.04 1.49 -5.31
C GLN A 223 -24.81 1.82 -6.18
N SER A 224 -24.42 3.10 -6.28
CA SER A 224 -23.37 3.57 -7.19
C SER A 224 -21.95 3.53 -6.61
N GLU A 225 -21.78 3.34 -5.30
CA GLU A 225 -20.47 3.49 -4.62
C GLU A 225 -19.99 2.24 -3.86
N GLY A 226 -20.75 1.14 -3.89
CA GLY A 226 -20.58 0.01 -2.96
C GLY A 226 -19.18 -0.59 -2.90
N MET A 227 -18.45 -0.68 -4.02
CA MET A 227 -17.10 -1.24 -4.05
C MET A 227 -16.06 -0.30 -3.41
N HIS A 228 -16.10 0.99 -3.72
CA HIS A 228 -15.17 1.97 -3.15
C HIS A 228 -15.40 2.18 -1.66
N GLN A 229 -16.67 2.14 -1.22
CA GLN A 229 -17.00 2.23 0.20
C GLN A 229 -16.61 0.97 0.98
N ALA A 230 -16.72 -0.21 0.37
CA ALA A 230 -16.21 -1.45 0.95
C ALA A 230 -14.68 -1.43 1.11
N VAL A 231 -13.94 -0.97 0.08
CA VAL A 231 -12.48 -0.80 0.16
C VAL A 231 -12.09 0.24 1.21
N ARG A 232 -12.80 1.38 1.31
CA ARG A 232 -12.55 2.35 2.37
C ARG A 232 -12.73 1.71 3.75
N GLY A 233 -13.82 0.97 3.97
CA GLY A 233 -14.06 0.27 5.23
C GLY A 233 -12.95 -0.74 5.57
N LEU A 234 -12.43 -1.47 4.56
CA LEU A 234 -11.27 -2.36 4.74
C LEU A 234 -10.00 -1.60 5.11
N ILE A 235 -9.71 -0.46 4.48
CA ILE A 235 -8.55 0.37 4.78
C ILE A 235 -8.64 0.91 6.21
N GLU A 236 -9.81 1.43 6.61
CA GLU A 236 -10.03 1.96 7.96
C GLU A 236 -9.88 0.89 9.05
N LEU A 237 -10.52 -0.28 8.87
CA LEU A 237 -10.37 -1.41 9.79
C LEU A 237 -8.91 -1.86 9.87
N SER A 238 -8.24 -1.97 8.73
CA SER A 238 -6.84 -2.40 8.67
C SER A 238 -5.92 -1.39 9.33
N ALA A 239 -6.19 -0.08 9.19
CA ALA A 239 -5.46 1.00 9.87
C ALA A 239 -5.62 0.91 11.40
N ILE A 240 -6.85 0.73 11.89
CA ILE A 240 -7.14 0.53 13.33
C ILE A 240 -6.32 -0.65 13.88
N GLU A 241 -6.30 -1.77 13.17
CA GLU A 241 -5.56 -2.96 13.56
C GLU A 241 -4.04 -2.75 13.57
N VAL A 242 -3.44 -2.28 12.47
CA VAL A 242 -1.97 -2.18 12.37
C VAL A 242 -1.40 -1.15 13.34
N LEU A 243 -2.06 0.00 13.50
CA LEU A 243 -1.61 1.04 14.44
C LEU A 243 -1.87 0.63 15.89
N GLY A 244 -2.99 -0.05 16.14
CA GLY A 244 -3.30 -0.67 17.42
C GLY A 244 -2.25 -1.69 17.84
N LYS A 245 -1.86 -2.59 16.93
CA LYS A 245 -0.80 -3.58 17.13
C LYS A 245 0.57 -2.93 17.30
N LEU A 246 0.89 -1.90 16.52
CA LEU A 246 2.16 -1.17 16.58
C LEU A 246 2.37 -0.55 17.98
N LEU A 247 1.36 0.14 18.50
CA LEU A 247 1.43 0.82 19.79
C LEU A 247 0.99 -0.06 20.97
N GLN A 248 0.60 -1.31 20.68
CA GLN A 248 0.09 -2.29 21.64
C GLN A 248 -1.03 -1.73 22.52
N VAL A 249 -1.95 -0.99 21.90
CA VAL A 249 -3.17 -0.51 22.55
C VAL A 249 -4.32 -1.45 22.22
N PRO A 250 -5.28 -1.68 23.13
CA PRO A 250 -6.38 -2.63 22.95
C PRO A 250 -7.44 -2.12 21.95
N TYR A 251 -7.05 -2.03 20.67
CA TYR A 251 -7.82 -1.45 19.57
C TYR A 251 -9.17 -2.15 19.35
N TRP A 252 -9.28 -3.42 19.72
CA TRP A 252 -10.52 -4.20 19.66
C TRP A 252 -11.66 -3.56 20.47
N ARG A 253 -11.34 -2.77 21.51
CA ARG A 253 -12.34 -2.00 22.27
C ARG A 253 -13.07 -0.98 21.40
N CYS A 254 -12.36 -0.38 20.44
CA CYS A 254 -12.94 0.57 19.49
C CYS A 254 -13.68 -0.10 18.34
N LEU A 255 -13.53 -1.42 18.19
CA LEU A 255 -14.28 -2.25 17.26
C LEU A 255 -15.47 -2.94 17.96
N GLU A 256 -15.76 -2.60 19.21
CA GLU A 256 -16.83 -3.20 20.03
C GLU A 256 -16.70 -4.73 20.20
N ILE A 257 -15.47 -5.24 20.16
CA ILE A 257 -15.18 -6.66 20.38
C ILE A 257 -14.84 -6.89 21.85
N GLU A 258 -15.53 -7.84 22.47
CA GLU A 258 -15.30 -8.20 23.87
C GLU A 258 -13.91 -8.80 24.10
N GLN A 259 -13.29 -8.48 25.23
CA GLN A 259 -11.96 -8.98 25.59
C GLN A 259 -11.94 -10.49 25.89
N THR A 260 -13.09 -11.07 26.24
CA THR A 260 -13.31 -12.50 26.44
C THR A 260 -13.23 -13.30 25.14
N ASN A 261 -13.23 -12.63 23.98
CA ASN A 261 -13.07 -13.28 22.69
C ASN A 261 -11.75 -14.08 22.63
N PRO A 262 -11.76 -15.35 22.18
CA PRO A 262 -10.56 -16.18 22.13
C PRO A 262 -9.42 -15.59 21.28
N GLU A 263 -9.74 -14.95 20.15
CA GLU A 263 -8.74 -14.34 19.28
C GLU A 263 -8.12 -13.10 19.93
N VAL A 264 -8.93 -12.27 20.58
CA VAL A 264 -8.45 -11.10 21.36
C VAL A 264 -7.56 -11.55 22.52
N THR A 265 -7.98 -12.60 23.24
CA THR A 265 -7.21 -13.18 24.34
C THR A 265 -5.86 -13.71 23.85
N ALA A 266 -5.82 -14.35 22.68
CA ALA A 266 -4.57 -14.82 22.07
C ALA A 266 -3.63 -13.67 21.71
N ILE A 267 -4.15 -12.58 21.15
CA ILE A 267 -3.37 -11.37 20.83
C ILE A 267 -2.80 -10.75 22.11
N ALA A 268 -3.63 -10.51 23.12
CA ALA A 268 -3.19 -9.94 24.40
C ALA A 268 -2.15 -10.84 25.08
N ARG A 269 -2.31 -12.16 25.02
CA ARG A 269 -1.35 -13.12 25.56
C ARG A 269 -0.03 -13.09 24.80
N GLY A 270 -0.07 -12.95 23.48
CA GLY A 270 1.11 -12.73 22.64
C GLY A 270 1.88 -11.48 23.06
N TRP A 271 1.18 -10.36 23.28
CA TRP A 271 1.80 -9.12 23.78
C TRP A 271 2.45 -9.30 25.14
N PHE A 272 1.74 -9.91 26.10
CA PHE A 272 2.29 -10.22 27.42
C PHE A 272 3.55 -11.09 27.34
N ASN A 273 3.51 -12.15 26.54
CA ASN A 273 4.61 -13.08 26.38
C ASN A 273 5.82 -12.44 25.68
N SER A 274 5.59 -11.46 24.79
CA SER A 274 6.66 -10.73 24.10
C SER A 274 7.45 -9.76 24.99
N MET A 275 6.92 -9.40 26.16
CA MET A 275 7.62 -8.54 27.12
C MET A 275 8.58 -9.36 27.98
N SER A 276 9.76 -8.82 28.22
CA SER A 276 10.68 -9.26 29.26
C SER A 276 10.06 -9.09 30.65
N GLU A 277 10.58 -9.80 31.65
CA GLU A 277 10.09 -9.69 33.02
C GLU A 277 10.14 -8.25 33.54
N LYS A 278 11.24 -7.54 33.28
CA LYS A 278 11.40 -6.13 33.65
C LYS A 278 10.33 -5.23 33.01
N GLU A 279 10.05 -5.42 31.71
CA GLU A 279 9.02 -4.66 31.00
C GLU A 279 7.62 -4.94 31.57
N ARG A 280 7.31 -6.20 31.91
CA ARG A 280 6.04 -6.57 32.53
C ARG A 280 5.85 -5.87 33.88
N VAL A 281 6.88 -5.87 34.74
CA VAL A 281 6.84 -5.18 36.03
C VAL A 281 6.67 -3.69 35.84
N GLN A 282 7.44 -3.09 34.93
CA GLN A 282 7.37 -1.65 34.67
C GLN A 282 6.00 -1.24 34.13
N PHE A 283 5.41 -2.05 33.26
CA PHE A 283 4.04 -1.86 32.78
C PHE A 283 3.04 -1.80 33.95
N VAL A 284 3.09 -2.79 34.85
CA VAL A 284 2.17 -2.84 36.00
C VAL A 284 2.39 -1.68 36.96
N GLN A 285 3.65 -1.33 37.26
CA GLN A 285 3.97 -0.17 38.09
C GLN A 285 3.39 1.13 37.52
N ARG A 286 3.55 1.35 36.21
CA ARG A 286 2.97 2.52 35.50
C ARG A 286 1.45 2.52 35.60
N ALA A 287 0.81 1.36 35.35
CA ALA A 287 -0.63 1.23 35.37
C ALA A 287 -1.24 1.46 36.77
N LEU A 288 -0.61 0.91 37.82
CA LEU A 288 -1.03 1.13 39.20
C LEU A 288 -0.74 2.56 39.67
N ALA A 289 0.36 3.16 39.24
CA ALA A 289 0.68 4.56 39.54
C ALA A 289 -0.34 5.53 38.93
N ALA A 290 -0.77 5.28 37.69
CA ALA A 290 -1.81 6.07 37.03
C ALA A 290 -3.15 6.05 37.80
N LYS A 291 -3.42 5.00 38.59
CA LYS A 291 -4.58 4.93 39.51
C LYS A 291 -4.35 5.55 40.89
N GLY A 292 -3.16 6.08 41.16
CA GLY A 292 -2.75 6.48 42.52
C GLY A 292 -2.62 5.30 43.48
N ARG A 293 -2.49 4.07 42.97
CA ARG A 293 -2.34 2.83 43.76
C ARG A 293 -0.89 2.44 43.99
N TYR A 294 0.06 3.11 43.33
CA TYR A 294 1.49 2.90 43.49
C TYR A 294 2.24 4.22 43.44
N ALA A 295 3.04 4.52 44.47
CA ALA A 295 3.84 5.75 44.58
C ALA A 295 5.35 5.50 44.47
N GLY A 296 5.76 4.25 44.22
CA GLY A 296 7.17 3.86 44.12
C GLY A 296 7.78 4.14 42.74
N ALA A 297 9.05 3.74 42.59
CA ALA A 297 9.77 3.91 41.34
C ALA A 297 9.28 2.93 40.25
N GLN A 298 8.92 3.47 39.08
CA GLN A 298 8.44 2.69 37.94
C GLN A 298 9.61 2.15 37.09
N ASN A 299 10.52 1.44 37.74
CA ASN A 299 11.82 1.04 37.19
C ASN A 299 11.86 -0.43 36.70
N GLY A 300 10.75 -1.15 36.81
CA GLY A 300 10.64 -2.57 36.44
C GLY A 300 11.22 -3.54 37.46
N THR A 301 11.52 -3.09 38.68
CA THR A 301 12.04 -3.94 39.76
C THR A 301 10.91 -4.42 40.66
N MET A 302 10.84 -5.73 40.91
CA MET A 302 9.84 -6.33 41.80
C MET A 302 10.22 -6.18 43.29
N ASP A 303 10.10 -4.96 43.82
CA ASP A 303 10.30 -4.66 45.23
C ASP A 303 9.07 -4.99 46.10
N ALA A 304 9.20 -4.82 47.43
CA ALA A 304 8.11 -5.10 48.37
C ALA A 304 6.89 -4.21 48.10
N ALA A 305 7.11 -2.91 47.87
CA ALA A 305 6.04 -1.96 47.57
C ALA A 305 5.26 -2.32 46.28
N THR A 306 5.96 -2.82 45.26
CA THR A 306 5.34 -3.29 44.01
C THR A 306 4.51 -4.53 44.26
N ARG A 307 5.04 -5.53 44.99
CA ARG A 307 4.28 -6.74 45.34
C ARG A 307 3.02 -6.43 46.15
N ASP A 308 3.13 -5.54 47.13
CA ASP A 308 2.00 -5.14 47.98
C ASP A 308 0.93 -4.41 47.17
N ALA A 309 1.32 -3.48 46.30
CA ALA A 309 0.40 -2.77 45.42
C ALA A 309 -0.29 -3.71 44.42
N ILE A 310 0.43 -4.69 43.87
CA ILE A 310 -0.15 -5.72 43.00
C ILE A 310 -1.15 -6.57 43.77
N GLY A 311 -0.77 -7.08 44.94
CA GLY A 311 -1.65 -7.93 45.76
C GLY A 311 -2.93 -7.22 46.17
N ALA A 312 -2.82 -5.95 46.57
CA ALA A 312 -3.98 -5.12 46.90
C ALA A 312 -4.90 -4.91 45.68
N TYR A 313 -4.32 -4.64 44.50
CA TYR A 313 -5.09 -4.49 43.27
C TYR A 313 -5.78 -5.80 42.87
N GLN A 314 -5.06 -6.92 42.90
CA GLN A 314 -5.61 -8.24 42.59
C GLN A 314 -6.79 -8.58 43.52
N ALA A 315 -6.64 -8.34 44.82
CA ALA A 315 -7.70 -8.57 45.80
C ALA A 315 -8.95 -7.70 45.53
N GLU A 316 -8.76 -6.41 45.22
CA GLU A 316 -9.85 -5.47 44.87
C GLU A 316 -10.61 -5.91 43.62
N ARG A 317 -9.91 -6.50 42.64
CA ARG A 317 -10.47 -6.93 41.36
C ARG A 317 -11.00 -8.37 41.36
N GLY A 318 -10.89 -9.08 42.47
CA GLY A 318 -11.30 -10.50 42.57
C GLY A 318 -10.37 -11.47 41.82
N LEU A 319 -9.12 -11.06 41.57
CA LEU A 319 -8.07 -11.91 41.00
C LEU A 319 -7.37 -12.69 42.12
N LEU A 320 -6.55 -13.69 41.74
CA LEU A 320 -5.66 -14.36 42.69
C LEU A 320 -4.63 -13.36 43.24
N ALA A 321 -4.78 -12.96 44.51
CA ALA A 321 -3.94 -11.98 45.18
C ALA A 321 -2.60 -12.57 45.65
N ASP A 322 -1.73 -12.89 44.70
CA ASP A 322 -0.39 -13.46 44.93
C ASP A 322 0.74 -12.42 44.90
N GLY A 323 0.42 -11.17 44.56
CA GLY A 323 1.39 -10.07 44.43
C GLY A 323 2.32 -10.21 43.22
N ARG A 324 2.01 -11.11 42.28
CA ARG A 324 2.85 -11.41 41.12
C ARG A 324 2.27 -10.84 39.84
N VAL A 325 3.15 -10.55 38.88
CA VAL A 325 2.72 -10.15 37.54
C VAL A 325 2.38 -11.40 36.74
N ASN A 326 1.09 -11.60 36.48
CA ASN A 326 0.56 -12.69 35.66
C ASN A 326 -0.32 -12.14 34.53
N PHE A 327 -0.78 -13.03 33.64
CA PHE A 327 -1.58 -12.63 32.50
C PHE A 327 -2.94 -12.06 32.92
N ASP A 328 -3.57 -12.57 33.97
CA ASP A 328 -4.90 -12.14 34.39
C ASP A 328 -4.87 -10.70 34.92
N LEU A 329 -3.82 -10.35 35.68
CA LEU A 329 -3.53 -8.98 36.06
C LEU A 329 -3.31 -8.08 34.83
N TYR A 330 -2.48 -8.52 33.88
CA TYR A 330 -2.24 -7.77 32.65
C TYR A 330 -3.53 -7.54 31.84
N ALA A 331 -4.33 -8.58 31.68
CA ALA A 331 -5.61 -8.54 30.98
C ALA A 331 -6.58 -7.55 31.64
N ASP A 332 -6.73 -7.59 32.97
CA ASP A 332 -7.58 -6.63 33.69
C ASP A 332 -7.08 -5.19 33.54
N LEU A 333 -5.76 -4.98 33.56
CA LEU A 333 -5.17 -3.64 33.41
C LEU A 333 -5.34 -3.05 32.01
N ILE A 334 -5.26 -3.84 30.94
CA ILE A 334 -5.54 -3.36 29.57
C ILE A 334 -7.05 -3.23 29.28
N ALA A 335 -7.88 -3.98 30.00
CA ALA A 335 -9.33 -3.82 29.99
C ALA A 335 -9.73 -2.48 30.61
N GLY A 336 -9.09 -2.16 31.74
CA GLY A 336 -9.19 -0.85 32.38
C GLY A 336 -8.52 0.23 31.53
N ASP A 337 -8.99 1.47 31.67
CA ASP A 337 -8.42 2.69 31.05
C ASP A 337 -7.01 3.05 31.57
N LEU A 338 -6.08 2.10 31.68
CA LEU A 338 -5.00 2.16 32.69
C LEU A 338 -3.62 1.80 32.21
N ALA A 339 -3.44 1.43 30.96
CA ALA A 339 -2.12 1.11 30.46
C ALA A 339 -1.55 2.35 29.76
N LEU A 340 -0.48 2.95 30.30
CA LEU A 340 0.43 3.70 29.44
C LEU A 340 1.04 2.66 28.52
N GLY A 341 0.65 2.66 27.24
CA GLY A 341 1.06 1.62 26.31
C GLY A 341 2.58 1.51 26.28
N ARG A 342 3.11 0.33 25.97
CA ARG A 342 4.54 0.09 25.80
C ARG A 342 5.13 1.16 24.87
N GLU A 343 6.09 1.96 25.32
CA GLU A 343 6.95 2.70 24.39
C GLU A 343 7.51 1.63 23.43
N PRO A 344 7.19 1.65 22.11
CA PRO A 344 7.69 0.61 21.22
C PRO A 344 9.19 0.50 21.44
N PRO A 345 9.76 -0.72 21.50
CA PRO A 345 11.10 -0.93 22.00
C PRO A 345 12.04 0.14 21.44
N GLN A 346 12.46 1.06 22.32
CA GLN A 346 13.57 1.95 22.05
C GLN A 346 14.87 1.14 22.17
N ASP A 347 14.90 -0.06 21.61
CA ASP A 347 16.11 -0.83 21.34
C ASP A 347 16.82 -0.24 20.12
N ARG A 348 16.96 1.08 20.18
CA ARG A 348 18.13 1.92 20.02
C ARG A 348 17.56 3.30 19.72
N ALA A 349 17.63 4.23 20.68
CA ALA A 349 18.19 5.52 20.28
C ALA A 349 19.44 5.14 19.48
N PRO A 350 19.62 5.57 18.22
CA PRO A 350 20.83 5.23 17.50
C PRO A 350 21.96 5.51 18.46
N GLU A 351 22.74 4.49 18.83
CA GLU A 351 24.03 4.74 19.44
C GLU A 351 24.61 5.90 18.63
N PRO A 352 25.01 7.02 19.26
CA PRO A 352 25.49 8.18 18.53
C PRO A 352 26.44 7.61 17.50
N LEU A 353 26.06 7.75 16.22
CA LEU A 353 26.65 6.99 15.12
C LEU A 353 28.12 6.92 15.45
N VAL A 354 28.59 5.73 15.88
CA VAL A 354 30.02 5.49 15.85
C VAL A 354 30.33 5.95 14.44
N THR A 355 31.26 6.89 14.34
CA THR A 355 31.81 7.39 13.10
C THR A 355 32.45 6.20 12.39
N ALA A 356 31.62 5.25 11.95
CA ALA A 356 31.83 4.43 10.81
C ALA A 356 31.99 5.48 9.75
N SER A 357 33.25 5.76 9.44
CA SER A 357 33.63 6.33 8.16
C SER A 357 32.68 5.72 7.14
N LEU A 358 31.76 6.55 6.64
CA LEU A 358 30.81 6.17 5.60
C LEU A 358 31.62 5.37 4.58
N PRO A 359 31.20 4.15 4.20
CA PRO A 359 31.86 3.49 3.09
C PRO A 359 31.77 4.48 1.93
N VAL A 360 32.93 4.96 1.49
CA VAL A 360 33.04 5.86 0.34
C VAL A 360 32.20 5.24 -0.76
N ALA A 361 31.20 5.97 -1.26
CA ALA A 361 30.31 5.50 -2.33
C ALA A 361 31.19 4.91 -3.44
N GLN A 362 31.18 3.59 -3.58
CA GLN A 362 32.01 2.94 -4.58
C GLN A 362 31.44 3.30 -5.96
N PRO A 363 32.29 3.58 -6.96
CA PRO A 363 31.80 3.84 -8.30
C PRO A 363 30.99 2.63 -8.79
N ILE A 364 29.78 2.92 -9.29
CA ILE A 364 28.94 1.90 -9.91
C ILE A 364 29.61 1.51 -11.23
N HIS A 365 29.73 0.21 -11.47
CA HIS A 365 30.18 -0.35 -12.73
C HIS A 365 29.06 -1.20 -13.30
N LEU A 366 28.67 -0.90 -14.54
CA LEU A 366 27.71 -1.67 -15.30
C LEU A 366 28.42 -2.63 -16.24
N ASN A 367 27.90 -3.84 -16.33
CA ASN A 367 28.28 -4.82 -17.34
C ASN A 367 27.04 -5.18 -18.15
N LEU A 368 26.96 -4.64 -19.37
CA LEU A 368 25.90 -4.88 -20.34
C LEU A 368 26.45 -5.78 -21.45
N THR A 369 25.79 -6.92 -21.70
CA THR A 369 26.19 -7.86 -22.76
C THR A 369 24.97 -8.43 -23.48
N SER A 370 25.19 -9.12 -24.60
CA SER A 370 24.13 -9.80 -25.36
C SER A 370 24.35 -11.31 -25.40
N SER A 371 23.33 -12.07 -25.78
CA SER A 371 23.42 -13.51 -26.05
C SER A 371 24.41 -13.90 -27.16
N ARG A 372 24.78 -12.98 -28.05
CA ARG A 372 25.69 -13.21 -29.19
C ARG A 372 27.18 -13.00 -28.90
N GLY A 373 27.58 -13.02 -27.63
CA GLY A 373 28.97 -12.85 -27.22
C GLY A 373 29.51 -11.45 -27.55
N PRO A 374 30.85 -11.24 -27.54
CA PRO A 374 31.47 -9.91 -27.63
C PRO A 374 31.34 -9.23 -28.99
N ALA A 375 30.87 -9.95 -30.02
CA ALA A 375 30.70 -9.39 -31.35
C ALA A 375 29.34 -8.67 -31.53
N HIS A 376 28.35 -8.96 -30.67
CA HIS A 376 27.01 -8.33 -30.68
C HIS A 376 26.37 -8.29 -32.08
N ARG A 377 26.50 -9.39 -32.84
CA ARG A 377 25.99 -9.51 -34.21
C ARG A 377 24.68 -10.29 -34.25
N PHE A 378 23.69 -9.73 -34.91
CA PHE A 378 22.36 -10.31 -35.08
C PHE A 378 21.95 -10.30 -36.55
N ALA A 379 21.10 -11.25 -36.96
CA ALA A 379 20.44 -11.22 -38.27
C ALA A 379 19.15 -10.40 -38.22
N PRO A 380 18.72 -9.78 -39.33
CA PRO A 380 17.38 -9.18 -39.41
C PRO A 380 16.30 -10.21 -39.03
N GLY A 381 15.32 -9.80 -38.23
CA GLY A 381 14.25 -10.66 -37.75
C GLY A 381 14.60 -11.53 -36.53
N GLU A 382 15.83 -11.46 -36.04
CA GLU A 382 16.29 -12.24 -34.89
C GLU A 382 16.01 -11.55 -33.55
N ALA A 383 15.32 -12.20 -32.62
CA ALA A 383 15.07 -11.65 -31.29
C ALA A 383 16.37 -11.46 -30.49
N MET A 384 16.58 -10.23 -30.01
CA MET A 384 17.74 -9.82 -29.23
C MET A 384 17.46 -9.93 -27.73
N THR A 385 18.43 -10.47 -27.00
CA THR A 385 18.38 -10.58 -25.54
C THR A 385 19.67 -10.06 -24.93
N PHE A 386 19.54 -9.25 -23.89
CA PHE A 386 20.65 -8.63 -23.18
C PHE A 386 20.66 -9.02 -21.71
N THR A 387 21.84 -8.94 -21.11
CA THR A 387 22.03 -9.08 -19.66
C THR A 387 22.75 -7.84 -19.12
N LEU A 388 22.21 -7.30 -18.03
CA LEU A 388 22.79 -6.18 -17.31
C LEU A 388 23.13 -6.62 -15.89
N ARG A 389 24.33 -6.29 -15.43
CA ARG A 389 24.77 -6.48 -14.04
C ARG A 389 25.36 -5.19 -13.50
N SER A 390 25.08 -4.91 -12.24
CA SER A 390 25.66 -3.78 -11.50
C SER A 390 26.62 -4.26 -10.41
N SER A 391 27.72 -3.52 -10.19
CA SER A 391 28.68 -3.79 -9.12
C SER A 391 28.16 -3.43 -7.73
N ALA A 392 27.11 -2.62 -7.64
CA ALA A 392 26.48 -2.15 -6.41
C ALA A 392 24.96 -2.11 -6.57
N ASP A 393 24.23 -2.01 -5.46
CA ASP A 393 22.79 -1.76 -5.48
C ASP A 393 22.53 -0.45 -6.21
N SER A 394 21.63 -0.46 -7.19
CA SER A 394 21.43 0.67 -8.08
C SER A 394 20.02 0.70 -8.68
N PHE A 395 19.67 1.79 -9.34
CA PHE A 395 18.45 1.93 -10.12
C PHE A 395 18.81 2.02 -11.60
N ALA A 396 18.39 1.04 -12.39
CA ALA A 396 18.75 0.88 -13.79
C ALA A 396 17.65 1.39 -14.74
N TYR A 397 18.05 2.07 -15.80
CA TYR A 397 17.18 2.55 -16.88
C TYR A 397 17.84 2.16 -18.21
N CYS A 398 17.16 1.37 -19.02
CA CYS A 398 17.67 0.92 -20.30
C CYS A 398 16.81 1.42 -21.46
N TYR A 399 17.50 1.81 -22.52
CA TYR A 399 16.95 2.40 -23.73
C TYR A 399 17.51 1.65 -24.93
N TYR A 400 16.70 1.54 -25.97
CA TYR A 400 17.07 0.92 -27.23
C TYR A 400 16.86 1.92 -28.35
N GLN A 401 17.85 2.06 -29.22
CA GLN A 401 17.79 2.83 -30.45
C GLN A 401 17.80 1.88 -31.64
N ASP A 402 16.73 1.91 -32.42
CA ASP A 402 16.57 1.07 -33.60
C ASP A 402 17.34 1.59 -34.83
N GLY A 403 17.32 0.83 -35.92
CA GLY A 403 17.95 1.17 -37.19
C GLY A 403 17.35 2.39 -37.92
N SER A 404 16.31 3.01 -37.38
CA SER A 404 15.75 4.28 -37.84
C SER A 404 16.21 5.49 -37.02
N GLY A 405 16.89 5.25 -35.89
CA GLY A 405 17.25 6.27 -34.92
C GLY A 405 16.16 6.54 -33.89
N SER A 406 15.06 5.77 -33.89
CA SER A 406 14.02 5.90 -32.88
C SER A 406 14.49 5.32 -31.55
N VAL A 407 14.33 6.06 -30.46
CA VAL A 407 14.74 5.63 -29.12
C VAL A 407 13.51 5.30 -28.29
N ALA A 408 13.50 4.14 -27.64
CA ALA A 408 12.44 3.74 -26.72
C ALA A 408 13.01 3.28 -25.37
N ARG A 409 12.29 3.58 -24.27
CA ARG A 409 12.63 3.02 -22.95
C ARG A 409 12.19 1.57 -22.89
N ILE A 410 13.15 0.66 -22.75
CA ILE A 410 12.93 -0.79 -22.64
C ILE A 410 12.95 -1.27 -21.19
N PHE A 411 13.50 -0.50 -20.24
CA PHE A 411 13.46 -0.77 -18.81
C PHE A 411 13.65 0.51 -17.97
N PRO A 412 12.95 0.70 -16.84
CA PRO A 412 11.74 -0.04 -16.45
C PRO A 412 10.62 0.18 -17.48
N ASN A 413 9.69 -0.77 -17.55
CA ASN A 413 8.55 -0.75 -18.46
C ASN A 413 7.28 -1.28 -17.78
N ARG A 414 6.14 -1.25 -18.46
CA ARG A 414 4.84 -1.68 -17.90
C ARG A 414 4.79 -3.14 -17.43
N PHE A 415 5.68 -4.00 -17.92
CA PHE A 415 5.78 -5.43 -17.56
C PHE A 415 6.85 -5.69 -16.48
N ALA A 416 7.82 -4.79 -16.33
CA ALA A 416 8.86 -4.79 -15.31
C ALA A 416 9.05 -3.37 -14.78
N PRO A 417 8.17 -2.90 -13.86
CA PRO A 417 8.10 -1.51 -13.47
C PRO A 417 9.11 -1.09 -12.39
N ASP A 418 9.76 -2.04 -11.72
CA ASP A 418 10.73 -1.76 -10.66
C ASP A 418 12.12 -1.52 -11.26
N PRO A 419 12.67 -0.28 -11.20
CA PRO A 419 14.01 0.02 -11.71
C PRO A 419 15.13 -0.51 -10.82
N TYR A 420 14.84 -1.03 -9.62
CA TYR A 420 15.88 -1.46 -8.68
C TYR A 420 16.63 -2.71 -9.17
N LEU A 421 17.96 -2.61 -9.20
CA LEU A 421 18.89 -3.67 -9.56
C LEU A 421 19.86 -3.92 -8.40
N PRO A 422 19.69 -5.03 -7.66
CA PRO A 422 20.62 -5.42 -6.59
C PRO A 422 22.03 -5.70 -7.10
N ALA A 423 23.03 -5.47 -6.24
CA ALA A 423 24.41 -5.78 -6.55
C ALA A 423 24.57 -7.26 -6.94
N ARG A 424 25.30 -7.52 -8.03
CA ARG A 424 25.64 -8.87 -8.54
C ARG A 424 24.48 -9.69 -9.10
N GLU A 425 23.23 -9.22 -9.01
CA GLU A 425 22.10 -9.83 -9.71
C GLU A 425 22.16 -9.53 -11.22
N THR A 426 21.51 -10.36 -12.03
CA THR A 426 21.49 -10.23 -13.48
C THR A 426 20.08 -9.88 -13.93
N LEU A 427 19.93 -8.69 -14.50
CA LEU A 427 18.71 -8.28 -15.18
C LEU A 427 18.74 -8.79 -16.63
N TYR A 428 17.69 -9.49 -17.04
CA TYR A 428 17.50 -9.96 -18.41
C TYR A 428 16.56 -9.01 -19.15
N LEU A 429 16.95 -8.56 -20.34
CA LEU A 429 16.18 -7.63 -21.17
C LEU A 429 15.90 -8.29 -22.53
N PRO A 430 14.63 -8.40 -22.97
CA PRO A 430 13.39 -8.00 -22.29
C PRO A 430 12.91 -8.98 -21.19
N GLY A 431 13.63 -10.08 -20.94
CA GLY A 431 13.28 -11.05 -19.90
C GLY A 431 12.03 -11.86 -20.24
N ASN A 432 11.06 -11.93 -19.32
CA ASN A 432 9.77 -12.60 -19.53
C ASN A 432 8.67 -11.66 -20.06
N ALA A 433 9.01 -10.41 -20.42
CA ALA A 433 8.04 -9.46 -20.93
C ALA A 433 7.47 -9.92 -22.29
N PRO A 434 6.18 -9.68 -22.60
CA PRO A 434 5.53 -10.13 -23.82
C PRO A 434 5.86 -9.22 -25.02
N PHE A 435 7.14 -8.89 -25.21
CA PHE A 435 7.66 -8.18 -26.38
C PHE A 435 9.08 -8.64 -26.70
N ASP A 436 9.44 -8.59 -27.97
CA ASP A 436 10.77 -8.91 -28.46
C ASP A 436 11.46 -7.66 -29.03
N LEU A 437 12.77 -7.58 -28.88
CA LEU A 437 13.60 -6.59 -29.56
C LEU A 437 14.12 -7.22 -30.85
N VAL A 438 13.57 -6.81 -31.99
CA VAL A 438 13.85 -7.44 -33.28
C VAL A 438 14.43 -6.40 -34.24
N PRO A 439 15.64 -6.61 -34.79
CA PRO A 439 16.24 -5.72 -35.77
C PRO A 439 15.58 -5.92 -37.13
N GLU A 440 15.17 -4.82 -37.77
CA GLU A 440 14.46 -4.91 -39.06
C GLU A 440 15.37 -4.61 -40.26
N ARG A 441 16.42 -3.81 -40.07
CA ARG A 441 17.23 -3.27 -41.16
C ARG A 441 18.62 -3.92 -41.20
N PRO A 442 19.01 -4.59 -42.29
CA PRO A 442 20.37 -5.10 -42.46
C PRO A 442 21.36 -3.95 -42.63
N GLY A 443 22.61 -4.14 -42.17
CA GLY A 443 23.71 -3.23 -42.44
C GLY A 443 23.67 -1.89 -41.70
N VAL A 444 22.77 -1.72 -40.72
CA VAL A 444 22.77 -0.58 -39.80
C VAL A 444 23.22 -1.00 -38.40
N THR A 445 23.74 -0.03 -37.65
CA THR A 445 24.09 -0.22 -36.24
C THR A 445 22.91 0.23 -35.39
N GLU A 446 22.48 -0.66 -34.50
CA GLU A 446 21.48 -0.37 -33.46
C GLU A 446 22.21 -0.29 -32.11
N GLU A 447 21.57 0.24 -31.07
CA GLU A 447 22.27 0.47 -29.80
C GLU A 447 21.38 0.26 -28.59
N VAL A 448 21.95 -0.31 -27.52
CA VAL A 448 21.33 -0.35 -26.19
C VAL A 448 22.18 0.46 -25.22
N LEU A 449 21.55 1.38 -24.50
CA LEU A 449 22.15 2.14 -23.40
C LEU A 449 21.45 1.72 -22.12
N CYS A 450 22.22 1.34 -21.10
CA CYS A 450 21.73 1.24 -19.74
C CYS A 450 22.46 2.24 -18.85
N VAL A 451 21.71 2.98 -18.05
CA VAL A 451 22.22 3.91 -17.03
C VAL A 451 21.83 3.38 -15.66
N ALA A 452 22.76 3.36 -14.71
CA ALA A 452 22.52 3.01 -13.32
C ALA A 452 22.84 4.19 -12.42
N ALA A 453 21.93 4.50 -11.51
CA ALA A 453 22.08 5.54 -10.50
C ALA A 453 22.11 4.94 -9.09
N GLY A 454 22.84 5.57 -8.17
CA GLY A 454 22.84 5.18 -6.75
C GLY A 454 21.53 5.48 -5.99
N SER A 455 20.64 6.28 -6.61
CA SER A 455 19.32 6.65 -6.11
C SER A 455 18.29 6.59 -7.24
N GLU A 456 17.01 6.43 -6.91
CA GLU A 456 15.92 6.48 -7.91
C GLU A 456 15.76 7.92 -8.39
N ILE A 457 15.89 8.14 -9.70
CA ILE A 457 15.86 9.47 -10.31
C ILE A 457 14.80 9.59 -11.42
N GLY A 458 13.95 8.57 -11.62
CA GLY A 458 13.04 8.49 -12.77
C GLY A 458 12.09 9.69 -12.87
N ARG A 459 11.64 10.18 -11.71
CA ARG A 459 10.79 11.39 -11.59
C ARG A 459 11.55 12.71 -11.74
N GLN A 460 12.87 12.68 -11.57
CA GLN A 460 13.76 13.84 -11.70
C GLN A 460 14.30 14.01 -13.13
N LEU A 461 14.12 12.99 -13.98
CA LEU A 461 14.51 13.05 -15.39
C LEU A 461 13.65 14.08 -16.15
N PRO A 462 14.16 14.68 -17.23
CA PRO A 462 13.41 15.62 -18.04
C PRO A 462 12.13 14.98 -18.64
N PRO A 463 11.07 15.75 -18.91
CA PRO A 463 9.79 15.23 -19.41
C PRO A 463 9.92 14.32 -20.64
N GLN A 464 10.93 14.55 -21.49
CA GLN A 464 11.23 13.73 -22.66
C GLN A 464 11.52 12.27 -22.31
N LEU A 465 12.14 12.01 -21.15
CA LEU A 465 12.47 10.66 -20.66
C LEU A 465 11.38 10.06 -19.75
N GLN A 466 10.39 10.87 -19.36
CA GLN A 466 9.23 10.44 -18.57
C GLN A 466 8.05 9.93 -19.43
N ALA A 467 8.19 9.95 -20.76
CA ALA A 467 7.17 9.45 -21.67
C ALA A 467 6.87 7.94 -21.47
N GLU A 468 5.83 7.47 -22.16
CA GLU A 468 5.34 6.08 -22.06
C GLU A 468 6.43 5.07 -22.44
N ASP A 469 6.59 4.00 -21.66
CA ASP A 469 7.55 2.94 -21.97
C ASP A 469 7.22 2.22 -23.29
N LEU A 470 8.23 1.68 -23.95
CA LEU A 470 8.10 0.94 -25.22
C LEU A 470 7.48 1.75 -26.37
N THR A 471 7.50 3.09 -26.26
CA THR A 471 7.09 4.01 -27.34
C THR A 471 8.26 4.93 -27.71
N PRO A 472 8.30 5.46 -28.94
CA PRO A 472 9.30 6.44 -29.34
C PRO A 472 9.33 7.67 -28.43
N LEU A 473 10.50 7.95 -27.88
CA LEU A 473 10.77 9.11 -27.05
C LEU A 473 11.05 10.35 -27.92
N PRO A 474 10.68 11.55 -27.47
CA PRO A 474 10.99 12.81 -28.16
C PRO A 474 12.45 13.24 -27.92
N VAL A 475 13.40 12.38 -28.32
CA VAL A 475 14.85 12.59 -28.28
C VAL A 475 15.45 12.24 -29.65
N GLY A 476 16.54 12.90 -30.03
CA GLY A 476 17.20 12.71 -31.32
C GLY A 476 18.17 11.53 -31.37
N SER A 477 18.69 11.07 -30.23
CA SER A 477 19.56 9.89 -30.16
C SER A 477 19.71 9.33 -28.74
N ILE A 478 20.29 8.14 -28.64
CA ILE A 478 20.63 7.50 -27.36
C ILE A 478 21.75 8.25 -26.61
N ASP A 479 22.60 9.00 -27.34
CA ASP A 479 23.58 9.92 -26.74
C ASP A 479 22.89 11.09 -26.02
N GLU A 480 21.80 11.61 -26.59
CA GLU A 480 20.99 12.65 -25.93
C GLU A 480 20.40 12.12 -24.64
N VAL A 481 19.92 10.86 -24.61
CA VAL A 481 19.45 10.22 -23.37
C VAL A 481 20.54 10.21 -22.31
N GLU A 482 21.75 9.73 -22.62
CA GLU A 482 22.85 9.71 -21.66
C GLU A 482 23.20 11.11 -21.15
N ALA A 483 23.20 12.12 -22.03
CA ALA A 483 23.46 13.50 -21.68
C ALA A 483 22.42 14.07 -20.70
N LEU A 484 21.13 13.78 -20.93
CA LEU A 484 20.04 14.18 -20.03
C LEU A 484 20.17 13.50 -18.64
N PHE A 485 20.58 12.24 -18.58
CA PHE A 485 20.88 11.56 -17.32
C PHE A 485 22.04 12.24 -16.56
N ARG A 486 23.14 12.56 -17.27
CA ARG A 486 24.29 13.27 -16.68
C ARG A 486 23.93 14.68 -16.21
N GLN A 487 22.98 15.35 -16.87
CA GLN A 487 22.49 16.67 -16.47
C GLN A 487 21.64 16.58 -15.19
N SER A 488 20.75 15.58 -15.09
CA SER A 488 19.90 15.38 -13.90
C SER A 488 20.65 14.82 -12.70
N SER A 489 21.74 14.08 -12.91
CA SER A 489 22.55 13.50 -11.82
C SER A 489 24.05 13.53 -12.19
N PRO A 490 24.75 14.66 -11.93
CA PRO A 490 26.15 14.84 -12.34
C PRO A 490 27.15 14.01 -11.52
N ALA A 491 26.74 13.44 -10.39
CA ALA A 491 27.54 12.53 -9.56
C ALA A 491 26.72 11.28 -9.19
N GLY A 492 27.31 10.10 -9.31
CA GLY A 492 26.69 8.85 -8.84
C GLY A 492 25.92 8.04 -9.90
N ILE A 493 26.14 8.30 -11.19
CA ILE A 493 25.64 7.45 -12.28
C ILE A 493 26.76 6.73 -13.02
N ALA A 494 26.43 5.56 -13.56
CA ALA A 494 27.25 4.78 -14.47
C ALA A 494 26.44 4.43 -15.71
N SER A 495 27.07 4.44 -16.88
CA SER A 495 26.43 4.06 -18.14
C SER A 495 27.19 2.91 -18.79
N ALA A 496 26.46 2.03 -19.47
CA ALA A 496 26.99 1.03 -20.36
C ALA A 496 26.23 1.09 -21.68
N LYS A 497 26.98 1.25 -22.77
CA LYS A 497 26.47 1.27 -24.14
C LYS A 497 26.91 0.01 -24.86
N LEU A 498 25.99 -0.56 -25.64
CA LEU A 498 26.21 -1.76 -26.40
C LEU A 498 25.80 -1.52 -27.86
N PRO A 499 26.76 -1.24 -28.76
CA PRO A 499 26.47 -1.18 -30.17
C PRO A 499 26.21 -2.59 -30.72
N ILE A 500 25.21 -2.70 -31.58
CA ILE A 500 24.70 -3.93 -32.15
C ILE A 500 24.87 -3.85 -33.67
N THR A 501 25.55 -4.83 -34.25
CA THR A 501 25.76 -4.88 -35.70
C THR A 501 24.75 -5.82 -36.33
N ILE A 502 23.89 -5.29 -37.20
CA ILE A 502 22.94 -6.13 -37.94
C ILE A 502 23.62 -6.63 -39.22
N THR A 503 23.72 -7.96 -39.32
CA THR A 503 24.31 -8.63 -40.47
C THR A 503 23.48 -8.40 -41.73
N ASN A 504 24.15 -8.49 -42.89
CA ASN A 504 23.53 -8.30 -44.19
C ASN A 504 22.64 -9.47 -44.60
#